data_AF-A0A699VAC1-F1
#
_entry.id   AF-A0A699VAC1-F1
#
_cell.length_a   1.000
_cell.length_b   1.000
_cell.length_c   1.000
_cell.angle_alpha   90.00
_cell.angle_beta   90.00
_cell.angle_gamma   90.00
#
_symmetry.space_group_name_H-M   'P 1'
#
loop_
_entity.id
_entity.type
_entity.pdbx_description
1 polymer ?
#
loop_
_entity_poly.entity_id
_entity_poly.type
_entity_poly.pdbx_seq_one_letter_code
_entity_poly.pdbx_strand_id
1 'polypeptide(L)'
;DVIISFIKKTQVNLQLQVQRIRTNNGTEFKKKTHAKFFDEVGITQQFSAARTPQQNGVVERRNRTLVKAASTMLTFANLPLFLWAEAIAKACFTQNRSIIHKRFDKTPYELMNKRKPNLKFFHVFGCRCYLLNDYEDVGKAQGKMGYCSVCWIFKRVCYF
;
A
#
# COMPACT_ATOMS: atom_id res chain seq x y z
N ASP A 1 -10.00 -13.75 -8.34
CA ASP A 1 -10.03 -13.01 -7.05
C ASP A 1 -8.75 -12.22 -6.82
N VAL A 2 -8.86 -11.02 -6.26
CA VAL A 2 -7.75 -10.08 -5.97
C VAL A 2 -6.74 -10.67 -4.97
N ILE A 3 -7.20 -11.49 -4.02
CA ILE A 3 -6.35 -12.11 -2.99
C ILE A 3 -5.38 -13.12 -3.60
N ILE A 4 -5.89 -14.01 -4.48
CA ILE A 4 -5.07 -15.01 -5.16
C ILE A 4 -3.99 -14.34 -6.01
N SER A 5 -4.36 -13.30 -6.78
CA SER A 5 -3.39 -12.59 -7.63
C SER A 5 -2.35 -11.84 -6.80
N PHE A 6 -2.74 -11.27 -5.65
CA PHE A 6 -1.82 -10.64 -4.71
C PHE A 6 -0.82 -11.65 -4.10
N ILE A 7 -1.29 -12.82 -3.66
CA ILE A 7 -0.43 -13.87 -3.11
C ILE A 7 0.59 -14.34 -4.15
N LYS A 8 0.14 -14.68 -5.37
CA LYS A 8 1.04 -15.10 -6.47
C LYS A 8 2.11 -14.06 -6.76
N LYS A 9 1.72 -12.78 -6.94
CA LYS A 9 2.67 -11.68 -7.18
C LYS A 9 3.66 -11.52 -6.03
N THR A 10 3.19 -11.61 -4.80
CA THR A 10 4.03 -11.46 -3.60
C THR A 10 5.04 -12.58 -3.48
N GLN A 11 4.63 -13.83 -3.72
CA GLN A 11 5.52 -14.99 -3.68
C GLN A 11 6.63 -14.89 -4.72
N VAL A 12 6.28 -14.51 -5.95
CA VAL A 12 7.26 -14.33 -7.05
C VAL A 12 8.20 -13.17 -6.76
N ASN A 13 7.68 -12.01 -6.36
CA ASN A 13 8.50 -10.81 -6.13
C ASN A 13 9.49 -10.97 -4.98
N LEU A 14 9.12 -11.73 -3.95
CA LEU A 14 9.96 -11.94 -2.78
C LEU A 14 10.76 -13.23 -2.84
N GLN A 15 10.46 -14.11 -3.81
CA GLN A 15 10.99 -15.48 -3.87
C GLN A 15 10.76 -16.26 -2.56
N LEU A 16 9.60 -16.05 -1.93
CA LEU A 16 9.22 -16.65 -0.66
C LEU A 16 7.82 -17.25 -0.74
N GLN A 17 7.65 -18.48 -0.23
CA GLN A 17 6.34 -19.12 -0.19
C GLN A 17 5.56 -18.70 1.05
N VAL A 18 4.31 -18.25 0.86
CA VAL A 18 3.38 -18.04 1.97
C VAL A 18 2.99 -19.42 2.51
N GLN A 19 3.22 -19.67 3.80
CA GLN A 19 2.90 -20.96 4.41
C GLN A 19 1.50 -20.99 5.04
N ARG A 20 1.11 -19.88 5.67
CA ARG A 20 -0.12 -19.80 6.47
C ARG A 20 -0.82 -18.47 6.25
N ILE A 21 -2.14 -18.53 6.11
CA ILE A 21 -2.99 -17.36 6.01
C ILE A 21 -4.01 -17.43 7.13
N ARG A 22 -4.13 -16.36 7.91
CA ARG A 22 -5.14 -16.24 8.96
C ARG A 22 -6.17 -15.19 8.57
N THR A 23 -7.44 -15.57 8.52
CA THR A 23 -8.55 -14.66 8.20
C THR A 23 -9.61 -14.68 9.30
N ASN A 24 -10.45 -13.65 9.33
CA ASN A 24 -11.67 -13.72 10.13
C ASN A 24 -12.62 -14.78 9.56
N ASN A 25 -13.70 -15.08 10.29
CA ASN A 25 -14.69 -16.06 9.86
C ASN A 25 -15.68 -15.50 8.80
N GLY A 26 -15.32 -14.40 8.13
CA GLY A 26 -16.12 -13.71 7.12
C GLY A 26 -16.38 -14.61 5.90
N THR A 27 -17.57 -14.48 5.32
CA THR A 27 -18.02 -15.33 4.20
C THR A 27 -17.20 -15.08 2.94
N GLU A 28 -16.64 -13.87 2.78
CA GLU A 28 -15.76 -13.48 1.67
C GLU A 28 -14.48 -14.34 1.57
N PHE A 29 -14.01 -14.88 2.70
CA PHE A 29 -12.81 -15.73 2.79
C PHE A 29 -13.12 -17.23 2.76
N LYS A 30 -14.40 -17.62 2.74
CA LYS A 30 -14.88 -19.02 2.72
C LYS A 30 -15.26 -19.51 1.32
N LYS A 31 -14.93 -18.75 0.27
CA LYS A 31 -15.20 -19.16 -1.12
C LYS A 31 -14.45 -20.46 -1.44
N LYS A 32 -15.14 -21.43 -2.05
CA LYS A 32 -14.56 -22.71 -2.50
C LYS A 32 -13.37 -22.51 -3.44
N THR A 33 -13.34 -21.43 -4.22
CA THR A 33 -12.23 -21.08 -5.11
C THR A 33 -10.94 -20.79 -4.35
N HIS A 34 -11.02 -20.11 -3.20
CA HIS A 34 -9.86 -19.81 -2.37
C HIS A 34 -9.33 -21.08 -1.70
N ALA A 35 -10.22 -21.92 -1.16
CA ALA A 35 -9.84 -23.19 -0.54
C ALA A 35 -9.05 -24.07 -1.52
N LYS A 36 -9.58 -24.30 -2.73
CA LYS A 36 -8.88 -25.07 -3.77
C LYS A 36 -7.49 -24.51 -4.08
N PHE A 37 -7.37 -23.20 -4.27
CA PHE A 37 -6.09 -22.56 -4.53
C PHE A 37 -5.10 -22.73 -3.37
N PHE A 38 -5.56 -22.60 -2.13
CA PHE A 38 -4.70 -22.79 -0.96
C PHE A 38 -4.25 -24.23 -0.83
N ASP A 39 -5.12 -25.21 -1.06
CA ASP A 39 -4.78 -26.63 -1.04
C ASP A 39 -3.78 -26.98 -2.15
N GLU A 40 -3.98 -26.50 -3.38
CA GLU A 40 -3.07 -26.72 -4.52
C GLU A 40 -1.66 -26.17 -4.28
N VAL A 41 -1.54 -25.02 -3.60
CA VAL A 41 -0.25 -24.37 -3.31
C VAL A 41 0.35 -24.84 -1.99
N GLY A 42 -0.40 -25.60 -1.17
CA GLY A 42 0.02 -26.06 0.15
C GLY A 42 -0.01 -24.97 1.23
N ILE A 43 -0.90 -23.97 1.10
CA ILE A 43 -1.08 -22.88 2.07
C ILE A 43 -2.11 -23.29 3.12
N THR A 44 -1.73 -23.31 4.40
CA THR A 44 -2.71 -23.58 5.47
C THR A 44 -3.58 -22.35 5.74
N GLN A 45 -4.90 -22.48 5.56
CA GLN A 45 -5.86 -21.46 5.96
C GLN A 45 -6.28 -21.65 7.42
N GLN A 46 -6.21 -20.57 8.21
CA GLN A 46 -6.66 -20.52 9.59
C GLN A 46 -7.76 -19.49 9.75
N PHE A 47 -8.82 -19.84 10.49
CA PHE A 47 -9.90 -18.91 10.82
C PHE A 47 -9.79 -18.47 12.28
N SER A 48 -10.00 -17.18 12.54
CA SER A 48 -10.11 -16.69 13.91
C SER A 48 -11.39 -17.20 14.56
N ALA A 49 -11.34 -17.48 15.86
CA ALA A 49 -12.52 -17.91 16.60
C ALA A 49 -13.59 -16.81 16.61
N ALA A 50 -14.86 -17.22 16.55
CA ALA A 50 -15.97 -16.28 16.63
C ALA A 50 -15.88 -15.48 17.95
N ARG A 51 -16.21 -14.18 17.91
CA ARG A 51 -16.21 -13.27 19.07
C ARG A 51 -14.84 -13.06 19.76
N THR A 52 -13.72 -13.35 19.07
CA THR A 52 -12.35 -13.04 19.56
C THR A 52 -11.64 -11.99 18.70
N PRO A 53 -12.06 -10.70 18.75
CA PRO A 53 -11.47 -9.63 17.94
C PRO A 53 -9.96 -9.44 18.20
N GLN A 54 -9.47 -9.84 19.37
CA GLN A 54 -8.05 -9.79 19.74
C GLN A 54 -7.17 -10.58 18.76
N GLN A 55 -7.66 -11.70 18.22
CA GLN A 55 -6.92 -12.54 17.29
C GLN A 55 -6.64 -11.85 15.93
N ASN A 56 -7.51 -10.94 15.51
CA ASN A 56 -7.33 -10.12 14.31
C ASN A 56 -6.84 -8.71 14.64
N GLY A 57 -6.59 -8.43 15.92
CA GLY A 57 -6.28 -7.10 16.41
C GLY A 57 -5.04 -6.48 15.76
N VAL A 58 -4.06 -7.29 15.33
CA VAL A 58 -2.87 -6.78 14.62
C VAL A 58 -3.27 -6.17 13.27
N VAL A 59 -4.03 -6.90 12.45
CA VAL A 59 -4.48 -6.43 11.14
C VAL A 59 -5.45 -5.26 11.30
N GLU A 60 -6.39 -5.34 12.23
CA GLU A 60 -7.36 -4.27 12.48
C GLU A 60 -6.70 -2.98 12.96
N ARG A 61 -5.70 -3.06 13.86
CA ARG A 61 -4.93 -1.88 14.30
C ARG A 61 -4.13 -1.29 13.14
N ARG A 62 -3.53 -2.14 12.29
CA ARG A 62 -2.78 -1.67 11.12
C ARG A 62 -3.68 -0.97 10.11
N ASN A 63 -4.83 -1.56 9.79
CA ASN A 63 -5.81 -0.96 8.87
C ASN A 63 -6.35 0.36 9.41
N ARG A 64 -6.72 0.43 10.71
CA ARG A 64 -7.14 1.69 11.33
C ARG A 64 -6.07 2.76 11.26
N THR A 65 -4.80 2.41 11.47
CA THR A 65 -3.68 3.36 11.40
C THR A 65 -3.45 3.86 9.97
N LEU A 66 -3.58 2.97 8.97
CA LEU A 66 -3.47 3.35 7.56
C LEU A 66 -4.60 4.28 7.12
N VAL A 67 -5.84 3.94 7.46
CA VAL A 67 -7.02 4.77 7.15
C VAL A 67 -6.90 6.14 7.81
N LYS A 68 -6.56 6.20 9.10
CA LYS A 68 -6.34 7.48 9.80
C LYS A 68 -5.24 8.31 9.15
N ALA A 69 -4.10 7.71 8.82
CA ALA A 69 -3.01 8.43 8.17
C ALA A 69 -3.41 8.98 6.79
N ALA A 70 -4.15 8.21 5.99
CA ALA A 70 -4.67 8.68 4.70
C ALA A 70 -5.65 9.85 4.86
N SER A 71 -6.59 9.76 5.81
CA SER A 71 -7.49 10.87 6.16
C SER A 71 -6.70 12.12 6.55
N THR A 72 -5.72 11.99 7.45
CA THR A 72 -4.89 13.12 7.90
C THR A 72 -4.12 13.74 6.74
N MET A 73 -3.56 12.94 5.82
CA MET A 73 -2.87 13.44 4.62
C MET A 73 -3.79 14.25 3.72
N LEU A 74 -5.03 13.80 3.50
CA LEU A 74 -6.02 14.53 2.69
C LEU A 74 -6.45 15.83 3.35
N THR A 75 -6.79 15.80 4.65
CA THR A 75 -7.19 16.99 5.40
C THR A 75 -6.06 18.01 5.47
N PHE A 76 -4.82 17.57 5.71
CA PHE A 76 -3.65 18.44 5.75
C PHE A 76 -3.38 19.14 4.42
N ALA A 77 -3.52 18.41 3.31
CA ALA A 77 -3.30 18.96 1.98
C ALA A 77 -4.53 19.71 1.40
N ASN A 78 -5.64 19.77 2.14
CA ASN A 78 -6.94 20.26 1.68
C ASN A 78 -7.34 19.66 0.32
N LEU A 79 -7.18 18.34 0.19
CA LEU A 79 -7.42 17.61 -1.05
C LEU A 79 -8.79 16.91 -1.04
N PRO A 80 -9.43 16.79 -2.21
CA PRO A 80 -10.75 16.16 -2.33
C PRO A 80 -10.71 14.66 -2.08
N LEU A 81 -11.84 14.12 -1.62
CA LEU A 81 -11.98 12.71 -1.23
C LEU A 81 -11.75 11.72 -2.38
N PHE A 82 -11.90 12.13 -3.65
CA PHE A 82 -11.62 11.23 -4.77
C PHE A 82 -10.16 10.77 -4.80
N LEU A 83 -9.23 11.49 -4.17
CA LEU A 83 -7.82 11.13 -4.04
C LEU A 83 -7.54 10.14 -2.89
N TRP A 84 -8.58 9.47 -2.38
CA TRP A 84 -8.49 8.56 -1.24
C TRP A 84 -7.59 7.35 -1.50
N ALA A 85 -7.65 6.77 -2.70
CA ALA A 85 -6.83 5.62 -3.06
C ALA A 85 -5.33 5.99 -3.06
N GLU A 86 -5.01 7.17 -3.58
CA GLU A 86 -3.66 7.74 -3.64
C GLU A 86 -3.15 8.08 -2.23
N ALA A 87 -4.00 8.64 -1.38
CA ALA A 87 -3.67 8.92 0.01
C ALA A 87 -3.36 7.62 0.79
N ILE A 88 -4.17 6.57 0.60
CA ILE A 88 -3.89 5.24 1.20
C ILE A 88 -2.58 4.67 0.67
N ALA A 89 -2.34 4.74 -0.64
CA ALA A 89 -1.11 4.23 -1.24
C ALA A 89 0.12 4.96 -0.68
N LYS A 90 0.08 6.29 -0.55
CA LYS A 90 1.16 7.09 0.02
C LYS A 90 1.34 6.81 1.51
N ALA A 91 0.26 6.72 2.28
CA ALA A 91 0.32 6.36 3.69
C ALA A 91 0.98 4.99 3.89
N CYS A 92 0.60 3.98 3.09
CA CYS A 92 1.20 2.66 3.11
C CYS A 92 2.69 2.71 2.74
N PHE A 93 3.04 3.41 1.66
CA PHE A 93 4.43 3.58 1.22
C PHE A 93 5.31 4.19 2.30
N THR A 94 4.84 5.26 2.93
CA THR A 94 5.56 5.98 3.99
C THR A 94 5.71 5.10 5.22
N GLN A 95 4.61 4.56 5.74
CA GLN A 95 4.63 3.76 6.95
C GLN A 95 5.50 2.50 6.83
N ASN A 96 5.56 1.87 5.65
CA ASN A 96 6.39 0.67 5.44
C ASN A 96 7.89 0.99 5.44
N ARG A 97 8.27 2.25 5.24
CA ARG A 97 9.66 2.71 5.13
C ARG A 97 10.12 3.59 6.30
N SER A 98 9.21 4.09 7.13
CA SER A 98 9.54 4.97 8.26
C SER A 98 9.26 4.34 9.63
N ILE A 99 8.28 3.44 9.76
CA ILE A 99 7.95 2.87 11.07
C ILE A 99 8.94 1.75 11.39
N ILE A 100 9.69 1.94 12.47
CA ILE A 100 10.61 0.94 12.99
C ILE A 100 9.82 -0.10 13.79
N HIS A 101 9.97 -1.36 13.42
CA HIS A 101 9.40 -2.46 14.18
C HIS A 101 10.30 -2.75 15.39
N LYS A 102 9.89 -2.30 16.59
CA LYS A 102 10.68 -2.36 17.84
C LYS A 102 11.40 -3.69 18.10
N ARG A 103 10.77 -4.82 17.78
CA ARG A 103 11.37 -6.16 17.98
C ARG A 103 12.63 -6.41 17.15
N PHE A 104 12.72 -5.83 15.96
CA PHE A 104 13.78 -6.11 14.99
C PHE A 104 14.69 -4.91 14.73
N ASP A 105 14.35 -3.75 15.31
CA ASP A 105 14.97 -2.45 15.07
C ASP A 105 15.15 -2.12 13.58
N LYS A 106 14.18 -2.56 12.78
CA LYS A 106 14.18 -2.42 11.31
C LYS A 106 12.80 -2.03 10.82
N THR A 107 12.78 -1.34 9.69
CA THR A 107 11.54 -1.00 8.98
C THR A 107 10.97 -2.24 8.26
N PRO A 108 9.65 -2.32 8.02
CA PRO A 108 9.06 -3.37 7.19
C PRO A 108 9.74 -3.50 5.82
N TYR A 109 10.11 -2.38 5.20
CA TYR A 109 10.83 -2.37 3.93
C TYR A 109 12.19 -3.07 4.01
N GLU A 110 12.96 -2.83 5.07
CA GLU A 110 14.25 -3.48 5.31
C GLU A 110 14.09 -4.97 5.58
N LEU A 111 13.09 -5.35 6.36
CA LEU A 111 12.81 -6.77 6.66
C LEU A 111 12.47 -7.55 5.38
N MET A 112 11.71 -6.93 4.47
CA MET A 112 11.26 -7.58 3.24
C MET A 112 12.31 -7.58 2.13
N ASN A 113 13.01 -6.45 1.92
CA ASN A 113 13.93 -6.28 0.79
C ASN A 113 15.41 -6.41 1.17
N LYS A 114 15.71 -6.64 2.46
CA LYS A 114 17.08 -6.72 3.01
C LYS A 114 17.95 -5.48 2.68
N ARG A 115 17.32 -4.34 2.39
CA ARG A 115 17.95 -3.09 1.98
C ARG A 115 17.33 -1.91 2.71
N LYS A 116 18.16 -0.92 3.11
CA LYS A 116 17.68 0.33 3.69
C LYS A 116 16.84 1.14 2.69
N PRO A 117 15.72 1.76 3.12
CA PRO A 117 14.91 2.57 2.24
C PRO A 117 15.70 3.82 1.83
N ASN A 118 15.65 4.17 0.54
CA ASN A 118 16.17 5.46 0.09
C ASN A 118 15.16 6.57 0.46
N LEU A 119 15.56 7.48 1.34
CA LEU A 119 14.70 8.55 1.83
C LEU A 119 14.60 9.76 0.87
N LYS A 120 15.46 9.84 -0.16
CA LYS A 120 15.45 10.95 -1.14
C LYS A 120 14.13 11.05 -1.92
N PHE A 121 13.35 9.97 -1.98
CA PHE A 121 12.07 9.91 -2.70
C PHE A 121 10.86 10.34 -1.86
N PHE A 122 11.07 10.77 -0.61
CA PHE A 122 9.98 11.28 0.21
C PHE A 122 9.65 12.72 -0.15
N HIS A 123 8.39 12.94 -0.49
CA HIS A 123 7.84 14.24 -0.79
C HIS A 123 6.53 14.42 -0.02
N VAL A 124 6.25 15.68 0.34
CA VAL A 124 5.03 16.06 1.04
C VAL A 124 3.83 15.69 0.18
N PHE A 125 2.87 14.96 0.75
CA PHE A 125 1.65 14.61 0.04
C PHE A 125 0.86 15.89 -0.28
N GLY A 126 0.40 16.03 -1.52
CA GLY A 126 -0.37 17.18 -1.97
C GLY A 126 0.43 18.47 -2.20
N CYS A 127 1.77 18.42 -2.22
CA CYS A 127 2.55 19.57 -2.68
C CYS A 127 2.21 19.94 -4.14
N ARG A 128 2.30 21.22 -4.47
CA ARG A 128 2.12 21.72 -5.83
C ARG A 128 3.26 21.19 -6.69
N CYS A 129 2.94 20.72 -7.89
CA CYS A 129 3.92 20.29 -8.86
C CYS A 129 3.55 20.81 -10.25
N TYR A 130 4.55 21.05 -11.08
CA TYR A 130 4.33 21.40 -12.47
C TYR A 130 4.26 20.13 -13.31
N LEU A 131 3.15 19.94 -14.00
CA LEU A 131 3.02 18.88 -15.00
C LEU A 131 3.74 19.33 -16.28
N LEU A 132 4.78 18.59 -16.67
CA LEU A 132 5.29 18.69 -18.04
C LEU A 132 4.32 17.93 -18.96
N ASN A 133 3.81 18.60 -19.98
CA ASN A 133 3.11 17.90 -21.06
C ASN A 133 4.18 17.36 -22.01
N ASP A 134 4.35 16.04 -22.01
CA ASP A 134 5.27 15.36 -22.94
C ASP A 134 4.64 15.17 -24.34
N TYR A 135 3.45 15.72 -24.57
CA TYR A 135 2.85 15.79 -25.91
C TYR A 135 3.48 16.95 -26.66
N GLU A 136 4.01 16.66 -27.84
CA GLU A 136 4.66 17.56 -28.78
C GLU A 136 3.83 18.82 -29.06
N ASP A 137 3.96 19.85 -28.23
CA ASP A 137 3.55 21.21 -28.56
C ASP A 137 4.78 22.11 -28.43
N VAL A 138 5.42 22.28 -29.58
CA VAL A 138 6.50 23.24 -29.83
C VAL A 138 5.91 24.65 -29.73
N GLY A 139 5.79 25.17 -28.51
CA GLY A 139 5.32 26.54 -28.31
C GLY A 139 4.82 26.83 -26.89
N LYS A 140 5.76 27.22 -26.02
CA LYS A 140 5.57 27.72 -24.64
C LYS A 140 5.26 26.64 -23.59
N ALA A 141 6.18 26.51 -22.64
CA ALA A 141 6.01 25.72 -21.42
C ALA A 141 4.89 26.30 -20.55
N GLN A 142 3.64 25.98 -20.86
CA GLN A 142 2.50 26.23 -19.98
C GLN A 142 2.37 25.04 -19.03
N GLY A 143 3.19 25.02 -17.98
CA GLY A 143 3.08 24.02 -16.92
C GLY A 143 1.70 24.13 -16.27
N LYS A 144 0.85 23.11 -16.45
CA LYS A 144 -0.42 23.04 -15.71
C LYS A 144 -0.08 22.76 -14.24
N MET A 145 -0.55 23.61 -13.34
CA MET A 145 -0.37 23.41 -11.90
C MET A 145 -1.19 22.21 -11.46
N GLY A 146 -0.51 21.15 -11.04
CA GLY A 146 -1.11 19.92 -10.52
C GLY A 146 -0.74 19.70 -9.07
N TYR A 147 -1.33 18.66 -8.47
CA TYR A 147 -0.94 18.17 -7.15
C TYR A 147 -0.03 16.95 -7.33
N CYS A 148 1.08 16.91 -6.58
CA CYS A 148 2.08 15.83 -6.64
C CYS A 148 1.49 14.45 -6.30
N SER A 149 0.35 14.43 -5.61
CA SER A 149 -0.47 13.23 -5.39
C SER A 149 -0.87 12.52 -6.69
N VAL A 150 -0.96 13.23 -7.82
CA VAL A 150 -1.31 12.70 -9.15
C VAL A 150 -0.08 12.23 -9.95
N CYS A 151 1.11 12.71 -9.61
CA CYS A 151 2.29 12.51 -10.47
C CYS A 151 2.96 11.14 -10.30
N TRP A 152 2.79 10.52 -9.14
CA TRP A 152 3.40 9.22 -8.83
C TRP A 152 2.78 8.03 -9.59
N ILE A 153 1.52 8.13 -10.04
CA ILE A 153 0.84 7.04 -10.74
C ILE A 153 1.10 7.07 -12.25
N PHE A 154 1.36 8.25 -12.83
CA PHE A 154 1.47 8.41 -14.29
C PHE A 154 2.90 8.33 -14.86
N LYS A 155 3.94 8.05 -14.05
CA LYS A 155 5.35 8.18 -14.48
C LYS A 155 5.65 9.53 -15.16
N ARG A 156 4.87 10.59 -14.88
CA ARG A 156 5.16 11.93 -15.39
C ARG A 156 6.23 12.53 -14.52
N VAL A 157 7.26 13.10 -15.16
CA VAL A 157 8.33 13.78 -14.46
C VAL A 157 7.73 15.01 -13.79
N CYS A 158 7.71 15.01 -12.47
CA CYS A 158 7.32 16.19 -11.69
C CYS A 158 8.57 16.90 -11.20
N TYR A 159 8.65 18.19 -11.52
CA TYR A 159 9.58 19.12 -10.91
C TYR A 159 8.89 19.79 -9.70
N PHE A 160 9.67 19.99 -8.64
CA PHE A 160 9.28 20.71 -7.42
C PHE A 160 9.66 22.18 -7.55
#